data_AF-K0K4N9-F1
#
_entry.id   AF-K0K4N9-F1
#
_cell.length_a   1.000
_cell.length_b   1.000
_cell.length_c   1.000
_cell.angle_alpha   90.00
_cell.angle_beta   90.00
_cell.angle_gamma   90.00
#
_symmetry.space_group_name_H-M   'P 1'
#
loop_
_entity.id
_entity.type
_entity.pdbx_description
1 polymer ?
#
loop_
_entity_poly.entity_id
_entity_poly.type
_entity_poly.pdbx_seq_one_letter_code
_entity_poly.pdbx_strand_id
1 'polypeptide(L)'
;MNLTYKVNIWELKTLKPGKDGRKRPKPYGVRWITAGREHSEWYRTKTLADRRRNKLISATEAGEPFDVESGLPKSEAEKAAARSLLRLAQEFINHEWEGAAPNTRKRNVDTLAIPVAAFVSSAKGAPDIATLRRTLTGYLLVPPNARNRELTTEEEAAARWIEAASRPVRELDKIETASLLRTLGRNLNGKPAADWTVRTRRGTLHNLLSYAVDVGELGFNPVVGSRAALQRGNSEVDPRVVLNPAQARNCLAGVTYAGGRPGRFDYLYGFFASMYYAGLRPCEVNRVREEDCKLPDSGWGELLLEKSASRAPSRYVDSGQTWEARNLKRRAQGTVRPVPIPPHLVVILREHIERFGVTSDGRLFRGLKNGDPVGASVYCDVWRKARLVGLSPQQARSPLGEDPYDLRHAAVSTWLTAGVSPAEVAERAGHTVEVLLKVYAKVLDGQREPSNRKIEGLLNDDG
;
A
#
# COMPACT_ATOMS: atom_id res chain seq x y z
N MET A 1 6.46 29.27 19.39
CA MET A 1 6.92 30.62 19.00
C MET A 1 6.81 31.51 20.22
N ASN A 2 7.85 32.27 20.51
CA ASN A 2 7.85 33.25 21.59
C ASN A 2 7.78 34.64 20.95
N LEU A 3 6.63 35.31 21.04
CA LEU A 3 6.33 36.49 20.24
C LEU A 3 6.55 37.79 21.02
N THR A 4 7.12 38.80 20.37
CA THR A 4 7.36 40.13 20.96
C THR A 4 7.08 41.26 19.98
N TYR A 5 6.58 42.39 20.49
CA TYR A 5 6.50 43.66 19.77
C TYR A 5 7.73 44.55 20.04
N LYS A 6 8.61 44.15 20.97
CA LYS A 6 9.83 44.89 21.30
C LYS A 6 10.91 44.57 20.28
N VAL A 7 10.88 45.32 19.17
CA VAL A 7 11.80 45.17 18.04
C VAL A 7 12.50 46.50 17.79
N ASN A 8 13.83 46.49 17.67
CA ASN A 8 14.60 47.66 17.25
C ASN A 8 15.51 47.28 16.08
N ILE A 9 15.33 47.94 14.94
CA ILE A 9 16.02 47.66 13.68
C ILE A 9 17.05 48.76 13.44
N TRP A 10 18.33 48.40 13.44
CA TRP A 10 19.43 49.35 13.31
C TRP A 10 19.69 49.76 11.86
N GLU A 11 20.50 50.80 11.69
CA GLU A 11 21.05 51.17 10.40
C GLU A 11 21.98 50.09 9.83
N LEU A 12 22.14 50.08 8.50
CA LEU A 12 23.00 49.13 7.81
C LEU A 12 24.45 49.25 8.30
N LYS A 13 25.02 48.12 8.71
CA LYS A 13 26.45 48.01 9.03
C LYS A 13 27.23 47.69 7.76
N THR A 14 28.25 48.48 7.45
CA THR A 14 29.18 48.17 6.35
C THR A 14 30.51 47.69 6.91
N LEU A 15 30.92 46.47 6.54
CA LEU A 15 32.23 45.93 6.88
C LEU A 15 33.31 46.58 6.03
N LYS A 16 34.41 46.97 6.68
CA LYS A 16 35.63 47.39 6.00
C LYS A 16 36.24 46.21 5.21
N PRO A 17 37.00 46.47 4.13
CA PRO A 17 37.77 45.46 3.42
C PRO A 17 38.66 44.62 4.35
N GLY A 18 39.02 43.41 3.92
CA GLY A 18 39.97 42.56 4.64
C GLY A 18 41.36 43.19 4.75
N LYS A 19 42.25 42.61 5.57
CA LYS A 19 43.64 43.07 5.70
C LYS A 19 44.41 43.01 4.36
N ASP A 20 43.92 42.22 3.41
CA ASP A 20 44.36 42.05 2.03
C ASP A 20 43.79 43.11 1.05
N GLY A 21 43.05 44.10 1.54
CA GLY A 21 42.42 45.15 0.73
C GLY A 21 41.21 44.68 -0.08
N ARG A 22 40.87 43.39 -0.05
CA ARG A 22 39.74 42.83 -0.82
C ARG A 22 38.41 43.11 -0.12
N LYS A 23 37.40 43.48 -0.91
CA LYS A 23 36.02 43.62 -0.42
C LYS A 23 35.52 42.25 0.06
N ARG A 24 34.92 42.24 1.24
CA ARG A 24 34.27 41.02 1.77
C ARG A 24 33.11 40.60 0.85
N PRO A 25 32.84 39.29 0.68
CA PRO A 25 31.78 38.81 -0.21
C PRO A 25 30.37 39.33 0.14
N LYS A 26 30.10 39.58 1.43
CA LYS A 26 28.83 40.10 1.95
C LYS A 26 29.09 41.23 2.97
N PRO A 27 29.43 42.45 2.52
CA PRO A 27 29.90 43.49 3.43
C PRO A 27 28.78 44.31 4.08
N TYR A 28 27.52 44.18 3.64
CA TYR A 28 26.40 44.98 4.13
C TYR A 28 25.50 44.17 5.07
N GLY A 29 25.41 44.57 6.34
CA GLY A 29 24.71 43.86 7.40
C GLY A 29 23.45 44.57 7.85
N VAL A 30 22.31 43.87 7.81
CA VAL A 30 21.07 44.25 8.48
C VAL A 30 21.14 43.67 9.89
N ARG A 31 20.89 44.47 10.91
CA ARG A 31 20.95 44.05 12.32
C ARG A 31 19.75 44.58 13.08
N TRP A 32 19.19 43.76 13.94
CA TRP A 32 18.05 44.12 14.76
C TRP A 32 18.02 43.29 16.04
N ILE A 33 17.23 43.71 17.02
CA ILE A 33 17.10 43.04 18.30
C ILE A 33 15.63 42.77 18.60
N THR A 34 15.31 41.56 19.09
CA THR A 34 13.96 41.17 19.54
C THR A 34 14.01 40.76 21.01
N ALA A 35 13.29 41.49 21.87
CA ALA A 35 13.26 41.24 23.33
C ALA A 35 14.64 40.94 23.97
N GLY A 36 15.68 41.68 23.57
CA GLY A 36 17.05 41.53 24.10
C GLY A 36 17.95 40.55 23.35
N ARG A 37 17.46 39.84 22.31
CA ARG A 37 18.26 38.92 21.48
C ARG A 37 18.63 39.57 20.14
N GLU A 38 19.92 39.67 19.87
CA GLU A 38 20.43 40.27 18.62
C GLU A 38 20.40 39.30 17.44
N HIS A 39 20.07 39.84 16.27
CA HIS A 39 19.99 39.12 15.00
C HIS A 39 20.74 39.89 13.92
N SER A 40 21.32 39.17 12.95
CA SER A 40 21.98 39.82 11.81
C SER A 40 21.94 39.00 10.53
N GLU A 41 21.76 39.69 9.40
CA GLU A 41 21.84 39.13 8.05
C GLU A 41 22.78 39.95 7.18
N TRP A 42 23.63 39.27 6.39
CA TRP A 42 24.67 39.92 5.58
C TRP A 42 24.45 39.70 4.08
N TYR A 43 24.63 40.76 3.30
CA TYR A 43 24.29 40.84 1.89
C TYR A 43 25.45 41.34 1.03
N ARG A 44 25.45 40.95 -0.24
CA ARG A 44 26.49 41.30 -1.23
C ARG A 44 26.41 42.75 -1.71
N THR A 45 25.21 43.31 -1.78
CA THR A 45 24.97 44.70 -2.22
C THR A 45 24.20 45.47 -1.18
N LYS A 46 24.42 46.79 -1.13
CA LYS A 46 23.71 47.70 -0.23
C LYS A 46 22.20 47.66 -0.49
N THR A 47 21.81 47.67 -1.77
CA THR A 47 20.40 47.60 -2.20
C THR A 47 19.66 46.36 -1.67
N LEU A 48 20.31 45.18 -1.64
CA LEU A 48 19.69 43.98 -1.08
C LEU A 48 19.50 44.10 0.44
N ALA A 49 20.48 44.67 1.14
CA ALA A 49 20.40 44.91 2.57
C ALA A 49 19.32 45.95 2.91
N ASP A 50 19.25 47.06 2.16
CA ASP A 50 18.21 48.10 2.32
C ASP A 50 16.82 47.51 2.07
N ARG A 51 16.65 46.71 1.01
CA ARG A 51 15.36 46.04 0.73
C ARG A 51 14.94 45.12 1.87
N ARG A 52 15.87 44.37 2.46
CA ARG A 52 15.57 43.52 3.62
C ARG A 52 15.21 44.35 4.85
N ARG A 53 16.00 45.38 5.16
CA ARG A 53 15.74 46.29 6.29
C ARG A 53 14.35 46.92 6.19
N ASN A 54 13.99 47.41 5.00
CA ASN A 54 12.68 48.02 4.76
C ASN A 54 11.53 47.03 4.95
N LYS A 55 11.70 45.75 4.57
CA LYS A 55 10.70 44.71 4.86
C LYS A 55 10.49 44.52 6.36
N LEU A 56 11.57 44.45 7.14
CA LEU A 56 11.49 44.31 8.59
C LEU A 56 10.80 45.53 9.23
N ILE A 57 11.11 46.74 8.75
CA ILE A 57 10.46 47.98 9.22
C ILE A 57 8.97 47.95 8.89
N SER A 58 8.61 47.58 7.65
CA SER A 58 7.21 47.49 7.22
C SER A 58 6.40 46.50 8.05
N ALA A 59 7.01 45.37 8.44
CA ALA A 59 6.36 44.39 9.32
C ALA A 59 6.09 44.98 10.72
N THR A 60 7.06 45.72 11.29
CA THR A 60 6.87 46.43 12.55
C THR A 60 5.78 47.51 12.46
N GLU A 61 5.77 48.30 11.38
CA GLU A 61 4.76 49.34 11.11
C GLU A 61 3.35 48.75 10.93
N ALA A 62 3.25 47.55 10.36
CA ALA A 62 2.01 46.80 10.24
C ALA A 62 1.53 46.18 11.58
N GLY A 63 2.25 46.40 12.68
CA GLY A 63 1.91 45.85 13.99
C GLY A 63 2.09 44.32 14.08
N GLU A 64 3.00 43.75 13.28
CA GLU A 64 3.28 42.33 13.30
C GLU A 64 4.25 41.98 14.44
N PRO A 65 3.95 40.99 15.31
CA PRO A 65 4.90 40.55 16.33
C PRO A 65 6.03 39.73 15.70
N PHE A 66 7.20 39.73 16.33
CA PHE A 66 8.38 38.98 15.90
C PHE A 66 8.64 37.79 16.83
N ASP A 67 9.12 36.69 16.29
CA ASP A 67 9.59 35.56 17.11
C ASP A 67 10.98 35.88 17.70
N VAL A 68 11.11 35.72 19.02
CA VAL A 68 12.32 36.10 19.77
C VAL A 68 13.52 35.24 19.37
N GLU A 69 13.32 33.94 19.12
CA GLU A 69 14.43 33.03 18.81
C GLU A 69 14.99 33.23 17.41
N SER A 70 14.11 33.31 16.40
CA SER A 70 14.50 33.48 15.00
C SER A 70 14.76 34.93 14.61
N GLY A 71 14.18 35.88 15.35
CA GLY A 71 14.22 37.29 15.02
C GLY A 71 13.33 37.67 13.83
N LEU A 72 12.54 36.76 13.29
CA LEU A 72 11.72 37.03 12.10
C LEU A 72 10.32 37.54 12.48
N PRO A 73 9.67 38.34 11.63
CA PRO A 73 8.23 38.60 11.74
C PRO A 73 7.45 37.29 11.83
N LYS A 74 6.36 37.25 12.60
CA LYS A 74 5.57 36.02 12.83
C LYS A 74 5.22 35.29 11.53
N SER A 75 4.80 36.00 10.50
CA SER A 75 4.44 35.43 9.19
C SER A 75 5.64 34.85 8.44
N GLU A 76 6.84 35.45 8.59
CA GLU A 76 8.08 34.89 8.04
C GLU A 76 8.54 33.68 8.86
N ALA A 77 8.46 33.74 10.19
CA ALA A 77 8.79 32.63 11.07
C ALA A 77 7.87 31.42 10.84
N GLU A 78 6.56 31.65 10.69
CA GLU A 78 5.57 30.63 10.34
C GLU A 78 5.83 30.00 8.97
N LYS A 79 6.23 30.80 7.97
CA LYS A 79 6.62 30.28 6.66
C LYS A 79 7.91 29.46 6.71
N ALA A 80 8.90 29.90 7.49
CA ALA A 80 10.16 29.19 7.65
C ALA A 80 9.99 27.86 8.42
N ALA A 81 9.05 27.81 9.36
CA ALA A 81 8.71 26.61 10.12
C ALA A 81 7.71 25.69 9.39
N ALA A 82 7.12 26.11 8.27
CA ALA A 82 6.09 25.34 7.57
C ALA A 82 6.68 24.06 7.00
N ARG A 83 6.00 22.94 7.25
CA ARG A 83 6.43 21.64 6.71
C ARG A 83 6.13 21.58 5.23
N SER A 84 7.13 21.23 4.41
CA SER A 84 6.88 20.82 3.03
C SER A 84 6.12 19.50 2.99
N LEU A 85 5.43 19.21 1.88
CA LEU A 85 4.74 17.93 1.72
C LEU A 85 5.71 16.74 1.78
N LEU A 86 6.93 16.90 1.26
CA LEU A 86 8.00 15.92 1.41
C LEU A 86 8.30 15.68 2.90
N ARG A 87 8.53 16.74 3.67
CA ARG A 87 8.90 16.63 5.08
C ARG A 87 7.79 15.98 5.90
N LEU A 88 6.54 16.40 5.68
CA LEU A 88 5.39 15.80 6.34
C LEU A 88 5.26 14.30 5.98
N ALA A 89 5.46 13.93 4.71
CA ALA A 89 5.40 12.53 4.29
C ALA A 89 6.49 11.68 4.94
N GLN A 90 7.71 12.21 5.10
CA GLN A 90 8.79 11.55 5.83
C GLN A 90 8.43 11.33 7.30
N GLU A 91 7.92 12.36 7.98
CA GLU A 91 7.51 12.28 9.38
C GLU A 91 6.37 11.27 9.59
N PHE A 92 5.34 11.32 8.74
CA PHE A 92 4.24 10.37 8.75
C PHE A 92 4.72 8.93 8.52
N ILE A 93 5.59 8.70 7.52
CA ILE A 93 6.09 7.36 7.24
C ILE A 93 6.93 6.85 8.42
N ASN A 94 7.78 7.68 9.01
CA ASN A 94 8.57 7.32 10.19
C ASN A 94 7.66 6.99 11.38
N HIS A 95 6.64 7.81 11.64
CA HIS A 95 5.65 7.59 12.70
C HIS A 95 4.94 6.24 12.55
N GLU A 96 4.49 5.92 11.34
CA GLU A 96 3.76 4.69 11.06
C GLU A 96 4.67 3.46 10.92
N TRP A 97 5.99 3.62 10.77
CA TRP A 97 6.86 2.56 10.26
C TRP A 97 6.86 1.30 11.14
N GLU A 98 7.08 1.48 12.44
CA GLU A 98 7.20 0.36 13.39
C GLU A 98 5.88 -0.42 13.52
N GLY A 99 4.75 0.28 13.60
CA GLY A 99 3.42 -0.34 13.70
C GLY A 99 2.85 -0.87 12.37
N ALA A 100 3.37 -0.42 11.23
CA ALA A 100 2.86 -0.82 9.93
C ALA A 100 3.44 -2.17 9.46
N ALA A 101 2.56 -3.06 8.98
CA ALA A 101 3.00 -4.25 8.27
C ALA A 101 3.83 -3.90 7.00
N PRO A 102 4.77 -4.74 6.55
CA PRO A 102 5.66 -4.44 5.41
C PRO A 102 4.96 -4.00 4.11
N ASN A 103 3.83 -4.63 3.76
CA ASN A 103 3.05 -4.22 2.58
C ASN A 103 2.32 -2.88 2.77
N THR A 104 2.02 -2.49 4.01
CA THR A 104 1.54 -1.15 4.36
C THR A 104 2.67 -0.13 4.23
N ARG A 105 3.88 -0.42 4.74
CA ARG A 105 5.08 0.42 4.56
C ARG A 105 5.36 0.69 3.08
N LYS A 106 5.43 -0.38 2.27
CA LYS A 106 5.55 -0.30 0.81
C LYS A 106 4.47 0.58 0.19
N ARG A 107 3.20 0.36 0.55
CA ARG A 107 2.08 1.13 0.03
C ARG A 107 2.19 2.61 0.37
N ASN A 108 2.57 2.95 1.61
CA ASN A 108 2.74 4.33 2.05
C ASN A 108 3.83 5.01 1.23
N VAL A 109 5.01 4.40 1.12
CA VAL A 109 6.13 4.90 0.31
C VAL A 109 5.74 5.08 -1.17
N ASP A 110 5.21 4.02 -1.81
CA ASP A 110 4.88 4.04 -3.23
C ASP A 110 3.78 5.08 -3.56
N THR A 111 2.79 5.19 -2.67
CA THR A 111 1.66 6.10 -2.88
C THR A 111 2.07 7.54 -2.65
N LEU A 112 2.74 7.84 -1.52
CA LEU A 112 3.05 9.22 -1.13
C LEU A 112 4.12 9.86 -2.01
N ALA A 113 4.95 9.06 -2.67
CA ALA A 113 5.86 9.59 -3.69
C ALA A 113 5.10 10.21 -4.91
N ILE A 114 3.80 9.97 -5.09
CA ILE A 114 3.01 10.55 -6.21
C ILE A 114 2.69 12.01 -5.89
N PRO A 115 1.97 12.32 -4.80
CA PRO A 115 1.65 13.71 -4.46
C PRO A 115 2.90 14.52 -4.14
N VAL A 116 3.93 13.93 -3.53
CA VAL A 116 5.20 14.64 -3.26
C VAL A 116 5.89 15.07 -4.57
N ALA A 117 5.93 14.21 -5.59
CA ALA A 117 6.49 14.56 -6.89
C ALA A 117 5.66 15.58 -7.67
N ALA A 118 4.35 15.65 -7.40
CA ALA A 118 3.41 16.54 -8.09
C ALA A 118 3.27 17.91 -7.41
N PHE A 119 3.48 18.00 -6.10
CA PHE A 119 3.25 19.21 -5.31
C PHE A 119 4.55 20.01 -5.11
N VAL A 120 5.01 20.64 -6.19
CA VAL A 120 6.28 21.36 -6.29
C VAL A 120 6.08 22.78 -6.82
N SER A 121 7.00 23.69 -6.47
CA SER A 121 6.91 25.13 -6.78
C SER A 121 7.24 25.47 -8.23
N SER A 122 8.03 24.65 -8.92
CA SER A 122 8.37 24.80 -10.33
C SER A 122 8.71 23.44 -10.94
N ALA A 123 8.34 23.24 -12.21
CA ALA A 123 8.78 22.10 -13.00
C ALA A 123 10.08 22.39 -13.80
N LYS A 124 10.60 23.63 -13.75
CA LYS A 124 11.80 24.00 -14.50
C LYS A 124 13.01 23.26 -13.91
N GLY A 125 13.72 22.53 -14.75
CA GLY A 125 14.85 21.69 -14.32
C GLY A 125 14.42 20.47 -13.52
N ALA A 126 13.14 20.09 -13.54
CA ALA A 126 12.67 18.86 -12.94
C ALA A 126 13.34 17.65 -13.62
N PRO A 127 13.92 16.72 -12.85
CA PRO A 127 14.25 15.40 -13.38
C PRO A 127 13.01 14.71 -13.95
N ASP A 128 13.21 13.71 -14.79
CA ASP A 128 12.09 12.94 -15.31
C ASP A 128 11.32 12.25 -14.17
N ILE A 129 10.03 11.97 -14.43
CA ILE A 129 9.14 11.45 -13.41
C ILE A 129 9.56 10.07 -12.90
N ALA A 130 10.21 9.24 -13.73
CA ALA A 130 10.65 7.92 -13.30
C ALA A 130 11.83 8.04 -12.33
N THR A 131 12.76 8.96 -12.59
CA THR A 131 13.89 9.28 -11.69
C THR A 131 13.41 9.90 -10.38
N LEU A 132 12.47 10.86 -10.41
CA LEU A 132 11.86 11.41 -9.19
C LEU A 132 11.19 10.30 -8.36
N ARG A 133 10.37 9.46 -9.01
CA ARG A 133 9.65 8.38 -8.33
C ARG A 133 10.58 7.31 -7.76
N ARG A 134 11.68 7.00 -8.46
CA ARG A 134 12.72 6.07 -7.98
C ARG A 134 13.50 6.64 -6.81
N THR A 135 13.86 7.92 -6.86
CA THR A 135 14.55 8.62 -5.76
C THR A 135 13.66 8.70 -4.52
N LEU A 136 12.39 9.07 -4.68
CA LEU A 136 11.43 9.14 -3.59
C LEU A 136 11.16 7.77 -2.95
N THR A 137 10.79 6.77 -3.76
CA THR A 137 10.45 5.44 -3.24
C THR A 137 11.67 4.65 -2.80
N GLY A 138 12.83 4.88 -3.41
CA GLY A 138 14.07 4.19 -3.14
C GLY A 138 14.89 4.78 -2.00
N TYR A 139 14.67 6.04 -1.61
CA TYR A 139 15.53 6.71 -0.63
C TYR A 139 14.80 7.74 0.24
N LEU A 140 14.24 8.81 -0.34
CA LEU A 140 13.78 9.96 0.45
C LEU A 140 12.60 9.66 1.38
N LEU A 141 11.66 8.82 0.96
CA LEU A 141 10.51 8.42 1.76
C LEU A 141 10.77 7.14 2.58
N VAL A 142 11.97 6.56 2.45
CA VAL A 142 12.35 5.40 3.27
C VAL A 142 13.08 5.91 4.51
N PRO A 143 12.66 5.47 5.72
CA PRO A 143 13.31 5.87 6.95
C PRO A 143 14.82 5.63 6.91
N PRO A 144 15.65 6.52 7.49
CA PRO A 144 17.10 6.41 7.42
C PRO A 144 17.65 5.04 7.86
N ASN A 145 17.09 4.44 8.92
CA ASN A 145 17.46 3.13 9.44
C ASN A 145 17.08 1.95 8.51
N ALA A 146 16.21 2.17 7.52
CA ALA A 146 15.76 1.15 6.56
C ALA A 146 16.37 1.34 5.16
N ARG A 147 17.26 2.32 4.97
CA ARG A 147 17.96 2.54 3.69
C ARG A 147 19.07 1.51 3.52
N ASN A 148 19.09 0.86 2.35
CA ASN A 148 20.02 -0.23 2.05
C ASN A 148 20.75 -0.05 0.71
N ARG A 149 20.82 1.19 0.22
CA ARG A 149 21.47 1.53 -1.04
C ARG A 149 21.98 2.97 -0.99
N GLU A 150 23.00 3.22 -1.80
CA GLU A 150 23.45 4.58 -2.11
C GLU A 150 22.65 5.14 -3.30
N LEU A 151 22.69 6.47 -3.44
CA LEU A 151 22.10 7.18 -4.56
C LEU A 151 23.11 7.27 -5.69
N THR A 152 22.64 7.18 -6.94
CA THR A 152 23.47 7.60 -8.08
C THR A 152 23.57 9.13 -8.09
N THR A 153 24.56 9.68 -8.81
CA THR A 153 24.71 11.14 -8.97
C THR A 153 23.45 11.82 -9.51
N GLU A 154 22.73 11.13 -10.41
CA GLU A 154 21.44 11.58 -10.94
C GLU A 154 20.36 11.63 -9.85
N GLU A 155 20.25 10.59 -9.03
CA GLU A 155 19.29 10.53 -7.94
C GLU A 155 19.63 11.52 -6.80
N GLU A 156 20.90 11.80 -6.54
CA GLU A 156 21.31 12.85 -5.62
C GLU A 156 20.88 14.24 -6.11
N ALA A 157 21.04 14.51 -7.41
CA ALA A 157 20.57 15.75 -8.01
C ALA A 157 19.04 15.85 -7.92
N ALA A 158 18.33 14.75 -8.19
CA ALA A 158 16.88 14.68 -8.04
C ALA A 158 16.43 14.89 -6.58
N ALA A 159 17.17 14.34 -5.62
CA ALA A 159 16.90 14.51 -4.20
C ALA A 159 17.04 15.97 -3.77
N ARG A 160 18.14 16.63 -4.11
CA ARG A 160 18.35 18.07 -3.86
C ARG A 160 17.26 18.92 -4.52
N TRP A 161 16.89 18.56 -5.75
CA TRP A 161 15.85 19.29 -6.48
C TRP A 161 14.49 19.17 -5.79
N ILE A 162 14.05 17.96 -5.39
CA ILE A 162 12.73 17.77 -4.78
C ILE A 162 12.66 18.37 -3.37
N GLU A 163 13.76 18.36 -2.61
CA GLU A 163 13.85 19.05 -1.31
C GLU A 163 13.67 20.56 -1.47
N ALA A 164 14.30 21.17 -2.48
CA ALA A 164 14.17 22.59 -2.75
C ALA A 164 12.81 22.98 -3.38
N ALA A 165 12.23 22.10 -4.20
CA ALA A 165 11.02 22.38 -4.95
C ALA A 165 9.73 22.04 -4.18
N SER A 166 9.78 21.19 -3.15
CA SER A 166 8.58 20.77 -2.41
C SER A 166 7.91 21.93 -1.69
N ARG A 167 6.61 22.11 -1.94
CA ARG A 167 5.83 23.23 -1.38
C ARG A 167 5.35 22.97 0.06
N PRO A 168 5.15 24.03 0.87
CA PRO A 168 4.51 23.93 2.18
C PRO A 168 3.13 23.29 2.10
N VAL A 169 2.82 22.35 3.01
CA VAL A 169 1.53 21.64 3.04
C VAL A 169 0.36 22.60 3.22
N ARG A 170 0.56 23.73 3.91
CA ARG A 170 -0.45 24.78 4.11
C ARG A 170 -0.96 25.42 2.81
N GLU A 171 -0.20 25.31 1.71
CA GLU A 171 -0.63 25.76 0.38
C GLU A 171 -1.59 24.77 -0.31
N LEU A 172 -1.87 23.61 0.30
CA LEU A 172 -2.74 22.60 -0.27
C LEU A 172 -4.21 22.98 -0.10
N ASP A 173 -4.70 23.86 -0.97
CA ASP A 173 -6.10 24.24 -1.02
C ASP A 173 -7.02 23.16 -1.65
N LYS A 174 -8.31 23.48 -1.83
CA LYS A 174 -9.29 22.56 -2.42
C LYS A 174 -8.96 22.20 -3.89
N ILE A 175 -8.43 23.14 -4.67
CA ILE A 175 -8.10 22.95 -6.08
C ILE A 175 -6.87 22.07 -6.22
N GLU A 176 -5.83 22.36 -5.44
CA GLU A 176 -4.60 21.58 -5.37
C GLU A 176 -4.88 20.16 -4.88
N THR A 177 -5.71 20.01 -3.83
CA THR A 177 -6.15 18.70 -3.34
C THR A 177 -6.86 17.90 -4.44
N ALA A 178 -7.77 18.54 -5.19
CA ALA A 178 -8.45 17.88 -6.31
C ALA A 178 -7.47 17.50 -7.43
N SER A 179 -6.44 18.32 -7.67
CA SER A 179 -5.36 18.03 -8.61
C SER A 179 -4.56 16.79 -8.19
N LEU A 180 -4.12 16.73 -6.94
CA LEU A 180 -3.41 15.58 -6.38
C LEU A 180 -4.25 14.29 -6.47
N LEU A 181 -5.54 14.36 -6.15
CA LEU A 181 -6.44 13.21 -6.26
C LEU A 181 -6.59 12.72 -7.70
N ARG A 182 -6.62 13.62 -8.69
CA ARG A 182 -6.60 13.23 -10.12
C ARG A 182 -5.28 12.56 -10.50
N THR A 183 -4.15 13.07 -10.01
CA THR A 183 -2.83 12.46 -10.24
C THR A 183 -2.72 11.08 -9.62
N LEU A 184 -3.24 10.89 -8.40
CA LEU A 184 -3.33 9.57 -7.75
C LEU A 184 -4.19 8.57 -8.53
N GLY A 185 -5.14 9.07 -9.33
CA GLY A 185 -6.00 8.29 -10.20
C GLY A 185 -5.32 7.68 -11.43
N ARG A 186 -4.05 8.01 -11.70
CA ARG A 186 -3.32 7.58 -12.90
C ARG A 186 -2.10 6.71 -12.57
N ASN A 187 -1.73 5.84 -13.50
CA ASN A 187 -0.50 5.05 -13.45
C ASN A 187 0.69 5.83 -14.04
N LEU A 188 1.91 5.33 -13.86
CA LEU A 188 3.13 5.95 -14.41
C LEU A 188 3.07 6.10 -15.94
N ASN A 189 2.33 5.23 -16.63
CA ASN A 189 2.08 5.30 -18.07
C ASN A 189 0.94 6.26 -18.47
N GLY A 190 0.43 7.07 -17.54
CA GLY A 190 -0.64 8.05 -17.76
C GLY A 190 -2.05 7.48 -17.84
N LYS A 191 -2.23 6.15 -17.96
CA LYS A 191 -3.55 5.50 -18.02
C LYS A 191 -4.25 5.52 -16.66
N PRO A 192 -5.59 5.49 -16.61
CA PRO A 192 -6.33 5.35 -15.35
C PRO A 192 -5.87 4.12 -14.55
N ALA A 193 -5.75 4.27 -13.24
CA ALA A 193 -5.53 3.17 -12.32
C ALA A 193 -6.85 2.43 -12.03
N ALA A 194 -6.76 1.16 -11.66
CA ALA A 194 -7.94 0.39 -11.24
C ALA A 194 -8.62 1.02 -10.02
N ASP A 195 -9.94 0.91 -9.90
CA ASP A 195 -10.74 1.55 -8.84
C ASP A 195 -10.23 1.26 -7.43
N TRP A 196 -9.89 -0.01 -7.16
CA TRP A 196 -9.31 -0.40 -5.87
C TRP A 196 -7.99 0.31 -5.58
N THR A 197 -7.15 0.50 -6.60
CA THR A 197 -5.88 1.22 -6.51
C THR A 197 -6.12 2.70 -6.24
N VAL A 198 -7.07 3.34 -6.94
CA VAL A 198 -7.44 4.74 -6.70
C VAL A 198 -7.96 4.94 -5.28
N ARG A 199 -8.87 4.07 -4.83
CA ARG A 199 -9.43 4.09 -3.47
C ARG A 199 -8.35 3.95 -2.41
N THR A 200 -7.44 2.99 -2.62
CA THR A 200 -6.33 2.73 -1.70
C THR A 200 -5.36 3.89 -1.64
N ARG A 201 -5.00 4.47 -2.80
CA ARG A 201 -4.12 5.63 -2.89
C ARG A 201 -4.72 6.87 -2.22
N ARG A 202 -6.01 7.12 -2.44
CA ARG A 202 -6.77 8.18 -1.75
C ARG A 202 -6.75 7.98 -0.24
N GLY A 203 -6.95 6.75 0.23
CA GLY A 203 -6.89 6.42 1.66
C GLY A 203 -5.54 6.75 2.30
N THR A 204 -4.43 6.44 1.62
CA THR A 204 -3.10 6.82 2.12
C THR A 204 -2.90 8.33 2.17
N LEU A 205 -3.33 9.08 1.15
CA LEU A 205 -3.26 10.55 1.17
C LEU A 205 -4.14 11.13 2.28
N HIS A 206 -5.33 10.56 2.49
CA HIS A 206 -6.21 10.94 3.60
C HIS A 206 -5.48 10.79 4.93
N ASN A 207 -4.84 9.64 5.20
CA ASN A 207 -4.11 9.43 6.46
C ASN A 207 -2.95 10.41 6.64
N LEU A 208 -2.16 10.68 5.59
CA LEU A 208 -1.09 11.70 5.65
C LEU A 208 -1.64 13.08 6.04
N LEU A 209 -2.76 13.48 5.44
CA LEU A 209 -3.34 14.81 5.70
C LEU A 209 -4.12 14.86 7.03
N SER A 210 -4.57 13.72 7.56
CA SER A 210 -5.05 13.64 8.95
C SER A 210 -3.88 13.81 9.92
N TYR A 211 -2.74 13.14 9.69
CA TYR A 211 -1.52 13.37 10.46
C TYR A 211 -1.06 14.84 10.41
N ALA A 212 -1.23 15.52 9.28
CA ALA A 212 -0.99 16.97 9.17
C ALA A 212 -1.88 17.80 10.10
N VAL A 213 -3.12 17.37 10.35
CA VAL A 213 -4.02 18.01 11.31
C VAL A 213 -3.56 17.72 12.73
N ASP A 214 -3.21 16.47 13.02
CA ASP A 214 -2.77 16.04 14.36
C ASP A 214 -1.50 16.79 14.81
N VAL A 215 -0.56 17.04 13.89
CA VAL A 215 0.65 17.83 14.15
C VAL A 215 0.46 19.35 14.03
N GLY A 216 -0.77 19.81 13.85
CA GLY A 216 -1.14 21.24 13.78
C GLY A 216 -0.69 21.96 12.51
N GLU A 217 -0.31 21.24 11.46
CA GLU A 217 0.11 21.82 10.19
C GLU A 217 -1.09 22.27 9.34
N LEU A 218 -2.22 21.57 9.46
CA LEU A 218 -3.49 21.90 8.82
C LEU A 218 -4.61 22.01 9.85
N GLY A 219 -5.59 22.90 9.61
CA GLY A 219 -6.78 22.99 10.46
C GLY A 219 -7.84 21.92 10.18
N PHE A 220 -7.83 21.33 8.99
CA PHE A 220 -8.74 20.25 8.59
C PHE A 220 -8.15 19.45 7.43
N ASN A 221 -8.64 18.22 7.22
CA ASN A 221 -8.21 17.37 6.12
C ASN A 221 -9.00 17.70 4.82
N PRO A 222 -8.36 18.26 3.78
CA PRO A 222 -9.06 18.70 2.57
C PRO A 222 -9.59 17.55 1.70
N VAL A 223 -9.17 16.31 1.94
CA VAL A 223 -9.67 15.14 1.20
C VAL A 223 -11.11 14.81 1.58
N VAL A 224 -11.54 15.08 2.83
CA VAL A 224 -12.88 14.71 3.32
C VAL A 224 -13.99 15.40 2.50
N GLY A 225 -13.79 16.66 2.12
CA GLY A 225 -14.74 17.43 1.32
C GLY A 225 -14.61 17.26 -0.20
N SER A 226 -13.63 16.50 -0.69
CA SER A 226 -13.33 16.43 -2.12
C SER A 226 -14.14 15.35 -2.82
N ARG A 227 -15.03 15.77 -3.73
CA ARG A 227 -15.79 14.89 -4.65
C ARG A 227 -14.94 14.34 -5.80
N ALA A 228 -13.72 14.86 -5.99
CA ALA A 228 -12.83 14.39 -7.05
C ALA A 228 -12.44 12.92 -6.82
N ALA A 229 -12.56 12.09 -7.87
CA ALA A 229 -12.13 10.70 -7.93
C ALA A 229 -12.90 9.64 -7.10
N LEU A 230 -14.16 9.90 -6.72
CA LEU A 230 -15.05 8.85 -6.21
C LEU A 230 -15.63 8.02 -7.37
N GLN A 231 -14.85 7.07 -7.88
CA GLN A 231 -15.42 5.94 -8.64
C GLN A 231 -16.03 4.96 -7.62
N ARG A 232 -17.35 4.73 -7.69
CA ARG A 232 -18.01 3.70 -6.90
C ARG A 232 -17.66 2.33 -7.51
N GLY A 233 -16.56 1.74 -7.08
CA GLY A 233 -16.22 0.37 -7.48
C GLY A 233 -17.24 -0.63 -6.90
N ASN A 234 -17.66 -1.60 -7.70
CA ASN A 234 -18.46 -2.72 -7.19
C ASN A 234 -17.54 -3.65 -6.36
N SER A 235 -17.98 -4.00 -5.15
CA SER A 235 -17.24 -4.93 -4.27
C SER A 235 -17.69 -6.39 -4.43
N GLU A 236 -18.72 -6.62 -5.24
CA GLU A 236 -19.29 -7.94 -5.52
C GLU A 236 -18.42 -8.73 -6.49
N VAL A 237 -18.44 -10.05 -6.32
CA VAL A 237 -17.90 -11.01 -7.29
C VAL A 237 -18.73 -10.93 -8.56
N ASP A 238 -18.06 -10.86 -9.70
CA ASP A 238 -18.67 -11.07 -11.00
C ASP A 238 -18.96 -12.58 -11.17
N PRO A 239 -20.22 -13.03 -11.25
CA PRO A 239 -20.52 -14.46 -11.39
C PRO A 239 -19.84 -15.13 -12.59
N ARG A 240 -19.45 -14.35 -13.62
CA ARG A 240 -18.76 -14.86 -14.81
C ARG A 240 -17.35 -15.39 -14.54
N VAL A 241 -16.73 -15.03 -13.42
CA VAL A 241 -15.41 -15.55 -13.05
C VAL A 241 -15.47 -16.91 -12.35
N VAL A 242 -16.65 -17.34 -11.89
CA VAL A 242 -16.82 -18.50 -11.03
C VAL A 242 -16.83 -19.80 -11.85
N LEU A 243 -15.84 -20.66 -11.60
CA LEU A 243 -15.76 -22.00 -12.17
C LEU A 243 -16.78 -22.94 -11.51
N ASN A 244 -17.48 -23.73 -12.32
CA ASN A 244 -18.26 -24.86 -11.81
C ASN A 244 -17.33 -26.06 -11.46
N PRO A 245 -17.83 -27.09 -10.75
CA PRO A 245 -16.99 -28.22 -10.34
C PRO A 245 -16.33 -28.99 -11.48
N ALA A 246 -16.99 -29.15 -12.62
CA ALA A 246 -16.40 -29.84 -13.77
C ALA A 246 -15.25 -29.02 -14.38
N GLN A 247 -15.47 -27.72 -14.59
CA GLN A 247 -14.47 -26.80 -15.11
C GLN A 247 -13.26 -26.68 -14.18
N ALA A 248 -13.49 -26.59 -12.87
CA ALA A 248 -12.41 -26.55 -11.89
C ALA A 248 -11.56 -27.83 -11.93
N ARG A 249 -12.18 -29.02 -11.98
CA ARG A 249 -11.46 -30.29 -12.14
C ARG A 249 -10.67 -30.34 -13.44
N ASN A 250 -11.24 -29.89 -14.55
CA ASN A 250 -10.54 -29.85 -15.83
C ASN A 250 -9.33 -28.89 -15.80
N CYS A 251 -9.46 -27.72 -15.17
CA CYS A 251 -8.33 -26.80 -14.98
C CYS A 251 -7.26 -27.40 -14.08
N LEU A 252 -7.63 -28.08 -12.99
CA LEU A 252 -6.68 -28.78 -12.11
C LEU A 252 -5.95 -29.88 -12.89
N ALA A 253 -6.64 -30.71 -13.67
CA ALA A 253 -6.01 -31.66 -14.57
C ALA A 253 -5.09 -30.96 -15.60
N GLY A 254 -5.51 -29.80 -16.12
CA GLY A 254 -4.69 -28.97 -17.01
C GLY A 254 -3.35 -28.52 -16.41
N VAL A 255 -3.22 -28.46 -15.08
CA VAL A 255 -1.95 -28.16 -14.40
C VAL A 255 -0.88 -29.22 -14.73
N THR A 256 -1.26 -30.50 -14.85
CA THR A 256 -0.32 -31.59 -15.10
C THR A 256 0.19 -31.63 -16.54
N TYR A 257 -0.51 -30.96 -17.45
CA TYR A 257 -0.12 -30.78 -18.85
C TYR A 257 0.42 -29.38 -19.14
N ALA A 258 0.47 -28.49 -18.15
CA ALA A 258 0.94 -27.12 -18.36
C ALA A 258 2.45 -27.08 -18.65
N GLY A 259 2.86 -26.23 -19.60
CA GLY A 259 4.26 -26.03 -19.98
C GLY A 259 4.74 -26.90 -21.14
N GLY A 260 6.04 -26.89 -21.40
CA GLY A 260 6.64 -27.57 -22.57
C GLY A 260 6.74 -29.09 -22.47
N ARG A 261 6.46 -29.69 -21.31
CA ARG A 261 6.39 -31.14 -21.11
C ARG A 261 5.37 -31.48 -20.01
N PRO A 262 4.60 -32.57 -20.13
CA PRO A 262 3.74 -33.05 -19.05
C PRO A 262 4.52 -33.29 -17.75
N GLY A 263 3.86 -33.15 -16.62
CA GLY A 263 4.45 -33.37 -15.29
C GLY A 263 5.23 -32.18 -14.72
N ARG A 264 5.55 -31.15 -15.55
CA ARG A 264 6.45 -30.05 -15.14
C ARG A 264 5.96 -29.27 -13.92
N PHE A 265 4.65 -29.12 -13.78
CA PHE A 265 4.02 -28.33 -12.72
C PHE A 265 3.14 -29.14 -11.78
N ASP A 266 3.31 -30.47 -11.73
CA ASP A 266 2.51 -31.34 -10.86
C ASP A 266 2.60 -30.94 -9.38
N TYR A 267 3.75 -30.39 -8.96
CA TYR A 267 3.96 -29.85 -7.60
C TYR A 267 3.05 -28.66 -7.26
N LEU A 268 2.33 -28.08 -8.22
CA LEU A 268 1.32 -27.03 -8.02
C LEU A 268 -0.12 -27.56 -8.09
N TYR A 269 -0.33 -28.84 -8.40
CA TYR A 269 -1.67 -29.42 -8.44
C TYR A 269 -2.35 -29.31 -7.08
N GLY A 270 -1.70 -29.80 -6.01
CA GLY A 270 -2.18 -29.67 -4.63
C GLY A 270 -2.33 -28.21 -4.20
N PHE A 271 -1.50 -27.30 -4.73
CA PHE A 271 -1.55 -25.87 -4.41
C PHE A 271 -2.87 -25.25 -4.90
N PHE A 272 -3.22 -25.44 -6.17
CA PHE A 272 -4.49 -24.95 -6.71
C PHE A 272 -5.70 -25.72 -6.17
N ALA A 273 -5.56 -27.03 -5.95
CA ALA A 273 -6.62 -27.85 -5.33
C ALA A 273 -6.96 -27.34 -3.93
N SER A 274 -5.97 -26.93 -3.14
CA SER A 274 -6.19 -26.31 -1.82
C SER A 274 -6.95 -24.99 -1.91
N MET A 275 -6.71 -24.19 -2.96
CA MET A 275 -7.47 -22.96 -3.18
C MET A 275 -8.93 -23.25 -3.56
N TYR A 276 -9.17 -24.29 -4.36
CA TYR A 276 -10.50 -24.63 -4.86
C TYR A 276 -11.35 -25.40 -3.84
N TYR A 277 -10.81 -26.43 -3.19
CA TYR A 277 -11.59 -27.30 -2.30
C TYR A 277 -11.66 -26.77 -0.86
N ALA A 278 -10.64 -26.04 -0.40
CA ALA A 278 -10.60 -25.46 0.94
C ALA A 278 -10.75 -23.93 0.94
N GLY A 279 -10.91 -23.32 -0.24
CA GLY A 279 -11.10 -21.87 -0.37
C GLY A 279 -9.89 -21.06 0.09
N LEU A 280 -8.68 -21.62 0.18
CA LEU A 280 -7.52 -20.92 0.75
C LEU A 280 -7.04 -19.76 -0.13
N ARG A 281 -6.50 -18.71 0.49
CA ARG A 281 -5.74 -17.68 -0.23
C ARG A 281 -4.38 -18.23 -0.66
N PRO A 282 -3.77 -17.76 -1.76
CA PRO A 282 -2.44 -18.20 -2.17
C PRO A 282 -1.38 -18.07 -1.06
N CYS A 283 -1.47 -17.03 -0.24
CA CYS A 283 -0.57 -16.82 0.90
C CYS A 283 -0.82 -17.80 2.06
N GLU A 284 -2.05 -18.28 2.24
CA GLU A 284 -2.39 -19.33 3.23
C GLU A 284 -1.87 -20.68 2.72
N VAL A 285 -2.09 -21.02 1.45
CA VAL A 285 -1.59 -22.27 0.83
C VAL A 285 -0.07 -22.38 0.95
N ASN A 286 0.66 -21.28 0.67
CA ASN A 286 2.11 -21.20 0.81
C ASN A 286 2.65 -21.46 2.23
N ARG A 287 1.78 -21.50 3.24
CA ARG A 287 2.12 -21.77 4.64
C ARG A 287 1.62 -23.11 5.16
N VAL A 288 0.80 -23.84 4.43
CA VAL A 288 0.28 -25.12 4.89
C VAL A 288 1.45 -26.06 5.17
N ARG A 289 1.51 -26.55 6.41
CA ARG A 289 2.50 -27.53 6.88
C ARG A 289 1.85 -28.87 7.11
N GLU A 290 2.65 -29.92 7.06
CA GLU A 290 2.22 -31.28 7.36
C GLU A 290 1.64 -31.40 8.78
N GLU A 291 2.28 -30.78 9.77
CA GLU A 291 1.81 -30.75 11.18
C GLU A 291 0.41 -30.12 11.34
N ASP A 292 0.03 -29.25 10.41
CA ASP A 292 -1.25 -28.54 10.40
C ASP A 292 -2.35 -29.32 9.63
N CYS A 293 -2.04 -30.50 9.10
CA CYS A 293 -2.95 -31.27 8.25
C CYS A 293 -3.43 -32.54 8.94
N LYS A 294 -4.75 -32.67 9.15
CA LYS A 294 -5.40 -33.93 9.52
C LYS A 294 -5.88 -34.62 8.25
N LEU A 295 -5.11 -35.61 7.78
CA LEU A 295 -5.33 -36.31 6.51
C LEU A 295 -5.65 -37.80 6.73
N PRO A 296 -6.87 -38.17 7.15
CA PRO A 296 -7.23 -39.56 7.38
C PRO A 296 -7.16 -40.39 6.08
N ASP A 297 -7.06 -41.72 6.21
CA ASP A 297 -7.03 -42.62 5.04
C ASP A 297 -8.35 -42.61 4.24
N SER A 298 -9.45 -42.25 4.88
CA SER A 298 -10.76 -42.04 4.25
C SER A 298 -11.57 -40.98 4.98
N GLY A 299 -12.51 -40.36 4.26
CA GLY A 299 -13.41 -39.35 4.83
C GLY A 299 -12.87 -37.93 4.82
N TRP A 300 -13.50 -37.08 5.61
CA TRP A 300 -13.17 -35.65 5.69
C TRP A 300 -11.90 -35.43 6.53
N GLY A 301 -11.06 -34.52 6.07
CA GLY A 301 -9.90 -34.06 6.81
C GLY A 301 -10.10 -32.64 7.35
N GLU A 302 -9.02 -32.08 7.88
CA GLU A 302 -9.01 -30.72 8.40
C GLU A 302 -7.65 -30.07 8.17
N LEU A 303 -7.65 -28.78 7.83
CA LEU A 303 -6.47 -27.92 7.81
C LEU A 303 -6.53 -26.91 8.95
N LEU A 304 -5.49 -26.84 9.76
CA LEU A 304 -5.34 -25.87 10.83
C LEU A 304 -4.56 -24.66 10.31
N LEU A 305 -5.24 -23.52 10.13
CA LEU A 305 -4.58 -22.33 9.62
C LEU A 305 -4.27 -21.36 10.74
N GLU A 306 -2.99 -21.17 11.04
CA GLU A 306 -2.52 -20.19 12.03
C GLU A 306 -1.98 -18.92 11.35
N LYS A 307 -1.22 -19.10 10.25
CA LYS A 307 -0.41 -18.04 9.61
C LYS A 307 -0.53 -18.07 8.08
N SER A 308 -0.15 -16.98 7.45
CA SER A 308 -0.04 -16.81 5.98
C SER A 308 1.36 -16.32 5.60
N ALA A 309 1.89 -16.76 4.46
CA ALA A 309 3.15 -16.27 3.90
C ALA A 309 2.85 -15.07 3.00
N SER A 310 3.05 -13.87 3.52
CA SER A 310 2.93 -12.66 2.71
C SER A 310 4.30 -12.32 2.14
N ARG A 311 4.38 -12.16 0.82
CA ARG A 311 5.57 -11.60 0.18
C ARG A 311 5.59 -10.09 0.42
N ALA A 312 6.73 -9.58 0.84
CA ALA A 312 7.04 -8.16 0.81
C ALA A 312 8.51 -8.00 0.39
N PRO A 313 8.88 -6.94 -0.35
CA PRO A 313 10.29 -6.68 -0.63
C PRO A 313 11.07 -6.59 0.67
N SER A 314 12.23 -7.25 0.75
CA SER A 314 13.06 -7.37 1.97
C SER A 314 13.30 -6.05 2.67
N ARG A 315 13.47 -4.95 1.93
CA ARG A 315 13.66 -3.59 2.47
C ARG A 315 12.50 -3.04 3.29
N TYR A 316 11.32 -3.65 3.22
CA TYR A 316 10.15 -3.26 4.02
C TYR A 316 9.88 -4.24 5.17
N VAL A 317 10.68 -5.32 5.29
CA VAL A 317 10.51 -6.39 6.26
C VAL A 317 11.65 -6.30 7.29
N ASP A 318 11.31 -6.31 8.58
CA ASP A 318 12.30 -6.13 9.65
C ASP A 318 13.34 -7.27 9.69
N SER A 319 12.94 -8.48 9.31
CA SER A 319 13.84 -9.64 9.22
C SER A 319 14.74 -9.66 7.98
N GLY A 320 14.55 -8.73 7.03
CA GLY A 320 15.24 -8.73 5.74
C GLY A 320 14.85 -9.90 4.80
N GLN A 321 13.96 -10.79 5.23
CA GLN A 321 13.46 -11.89 4.40
C GLN A 321 12.40 -11.42 3.41
N THR A 322 12.31 -12.08 2.25
CA THR A 322 11.30 -11.73 1.21
C THR A 322 9.90 -12.27 1.53
N TRP A 323 9.83 -13.22 2.47
CA TRP A 323 8.60 -13.89 2.87
C TRP A 323 8.45 -13.82 4.38
N GLU A 324 7.31 -13.29 4.82
CA GLU A 324 7.03 -13.10 6.23
C GLU A 324 5.90 -14.03 6.69
N ALA A 325 6.10 -14.67 7.85
CA ALA A 325 5.03 -15.32 8.59
C ALA A 325 4.08 -14.24 9.12
N ARG A 326 2.82 -14.24 8.69
CA ARG A 326 1.82 -13.32 9.26
C ARG A 326 0.67 -14.06 9.88
N ASN A 327 0.11 -13.51 10.94
CA ASN A 327 -1.19 -13.93 11.44
C ASN A 327 -2.26 -13.83 10.33
N LEU A 328 -3.30 -14.66 10.43
CA LEU A 328 -4.45 -14.56 9.56
C LEU A 328 -5.06 -13.15 9.60
N LYS A 329 -5.42 -12.62 8.42
CA LYS A 329 -5.91 -11.25 8.25
C LYS A 329 -7.12 -10.99 9.18
N ARG A 330 -7.06 -9.94 10.01
CA ARG A 330 -8.11 -9.48 10.96
C ARG A 330 -8.34 -10.33 12.21
N ARG A 331 -7.38 -11.14 12.65
CA ARG A 331 -7.50 -11.93 13.89
C ARG A 331 -6.41 -11.58 14.91
N ALA A 332 -6.70 -11.82 16.18
CA ALA A 332 -5.73 -11.72 17.26
C ALA A 332 -4.58 -12.72 17.02
N GLN A 333 -3.40 -12.41 17.55
CA GLN A 333 -2.22 -13.27 17.46
C GLN A 333 -2.54 -14.69 17.98
N GLY A 334 -2.12 -15.73 17.24
CA GLY A 334 -2.31 -17.14 17.63
C GLY A 334 -3.69 -17.75 17.35
N THR A 335 -4.61 -17.05 16.67
CA THR A 335 -5.91 -17.64 16.33
C THR A 335 -5.74 -18.68 15.21
N VAL A 336 -5.86 -19.96 15.55
CA VAL A 336 -5.94 -21.07 14.59
C VAL A 336 -7.38 -21.20 14.10
N ARG A 337 -7.57 -21.29 12.77
CA ARG A 337 -8.87 -21.62 12.19
C ARG A 337 -8.85 -23.04 11.61
N PRO A 338 -9.70 -23.96 12.11
CA PRO A 338 -9.94 -25.23 11.45
C PRO A 338 -10.73 -25.01 10.15
N VAL A 339 -10.26 -25.62 9.06
CA VAL A 339 -10.96 -25.66 7.78
C VAL A 339 -11.20 -27.12 7.43
N PRO A 340 -12.45 -27.61 7.50
CA PRO A 340 -12.76 -28.96 7.07
C PRO A 340 -12.53 -29.08 5.56
N ILE A 341 -11.84 -30.15 5.15
CA ILE A 341 -11.49 -30.40 3.76
C ILE A 341 -12.15 -31.68 3.25
N PRO A 342 -12.70 -31.66 2.02
CA PRO A 342 -13.42 -32.81 1.49
C PRO A 342 -12.45 -33.98 1.22
N PRO A 343 -12.95 -35.23 1.18
CA PRO A 343 -12.13 -36.43 0.96
C PRO A 343 -11.24 -36.34 -0.29
N HIS A 344 -11.73 -35.70 -1.36
CA HIS A 344 -10.96 -35.47 -2.58
C HIS A 344 -9.69 -34.67 -2.32
N LEU A 345 -9.74 -33.60 -1.51
CA LEU A 345 -8.55 -32.81 -1.18
C LEU A 345 -7.61 -33.57 -0.24
N VAL A 346 -8.15 -34.40 0.67
CA VAL A 346 -7.33 -35.26 1.54
C VAL A 346 -6.43 -36.18 0.70
N VAL A 347 -7.02 -36.89 -0.26
CA VAL A 347 -6.28 -37.77 -1.18
C VAL A 347 -5.20 -36.99 -1.94
N ILE A 348 -5.57 -35.85 -2.54
CA ILE A 348 -4.64 -35.00 -3.30
C ILE A 348 -3.45 -34.53 -2.44
N LEU A 349 -3.69 -34.16 -1.17
CA LEU A 349 -2.62 -33.70 -0.29
C LEU A 349 -1.72 -34.85 0.18
N ARG A 350 -2.28 -36.04 0.43
CA ARG A 350 -1.50 -37.25 0.74
C ARG A 350 -0.59 -37.64 -0.42
N GLU A 351 -1.14 -37.71 -1.63
CA GLU A 351 -0.38 -37.98 -2.86
C GLU A 351 0.71 -36.92 -3.10
N HIS A 352 0.41 -35.64 -2.83
CA HIS A 352 1.38 -34.57 -2.94
C HIS A 352 2.54 -34.76 -1.96
N ILE A 353 2.26 -35.08 -0.69
CA ILE A 353 3.27 -35.33 0.34
C ILE A 353 4.12 -36.56 -0.04
N GLU A 354 3.50 -37.66 -0.46
CA GLU A 354 4.21 -38.86 -0.87
C GLU A 354 5.15 -38.58 -2.06
N ARG A 355 4.67 -37.86 -3.07
CA ARG A 355 5.41 -37.63 -4.31
C ARG A 355 6.49 -36.56 -4.20
N PHE A 356 6.23 -35.49 -3.45
CA PHE A 356 7.11 -34.32 -3.40
C PHE A 356 7.79 -34.13 -2.05
N GLY A 357 7.36 -34.82 -0.99
CA GLY A 357 7.81 -34.57 0.37
C GLY A 357 7.52 -33.15 0.86
N VAL A 358 8.01 -32.83 2.04
CA VAL A 358 7.85 -31.51 2.69
C VAL A 358 9.17 -30.75 2.73
N THR A 359 9.13 -29.43 2.93
CA THR A 359 10.35 -28.65 3.21
C THR A 359 10.91 -28.99 4.59
N SER A 360 12.15 -28.56 4.87
CA SER A 360 12.75 -28.68 6.21
C SER A 360 11.95 -27.98 7.31
N ASP A 361 11.16 -26.95 6.97
CA ASP A 361 10.24 -26.27 7.88
C ASP A 361 8.78 -26.77 7.79
N GLY A 362 8.58 -27.96 7.22
CA GLY A 362 7.32 -28.72 7.21
C GLY A 362 6.29 -28.28 6.16
N ARG A 363 6.59 -27.28 5.31
CA ARG A 363 5.63 -26.78 4.30
C ARG A 363 5.42 -27.79 3.18
N LEU A 364 4.16 -27.91 2.74
CA LEU A 364 3.78 -28.79 1.63
C LEU A 364 4.26 -28.25 0.28
N PHE A 365 4.13 -26.93 0.07
CA PHE A 365 4.39 -26.30 -1.23
C PHE A 365 5.62 -25.40 -1.21
N ARG A 366 6.43 -25.49 -2.27
CA ARG A 366 7.69 -24.76 -2.41
C ARG A 366 8.03 -24.45 -3.87
N GLY A 367 8.74 -23.36 -4.07
CA GLY A 367 9.40 -23.04 -5.33
C GLY A 367 10.62 -23.93 -5.55
N LEU A 368 10.78 -24.42 -6.77
CA LEU A 368 11.82 -25.40 -7.12
C LEU A 368 13.26 -24.88 -6.98
N LYS A 369 13.48 -23.57 -7.01
CA LYS A 369 14.85 -23.00 -7.02
C LYS A 369 15.53 -23.06 -5.65
N ASN A 370 14.83 -22.62 -4.60
CA ASN A 370 15.41 -22.38 -3.28
C ASN A 370 14.58 -22.95 -2.12
N GLY A 371 13.46 -23.64 -2.37
CA GLY A 371 12.55 -24.08 -1.30
C GLY A 371 11.68 -22.97 -0.68
N ASP A 372 11.80 -21.73 -1.19
CA ASP A 372 10.96 -20.60 -0.82
C ASP A 372 9.48 -20.84 -1.12
N PRO A 373 8.55 -20.08 -0.51
CA PRO A 373 7.15 -20.09 -0.93
C PRO A 373 6.98 -19.83 -2.44
N VAL A 374 5.93 -20.42 -3.03
CA VAL A 374 5.63 -20.28 -4.46
C VAL A 374 5.29 -18.83 -4.78
N GLY A 375 6.10 -18.21 -5.64
CA GLY A 375 5.93 -16.81 -6.05
C GLY A 375 4.70 -16.60 -6.94
N ALA A 376 4.05 -15.44 -6.78
CA ALA A 376 2.87 -15.06 -7.56
C ALA A 376 3.06 -15.12 -9.08
N SER A 377 4.20 -14.66 -9.58
CA SER A 377 4.52 -14.77 -11.00
C SER A 377 4.50 -16.22 -11.51
N VAL A 378 4.91 -17.18 -10.68
CA VAL A 378 4.96 -18.60 -11.04
C VAL A 378 3.55 -19.18 -11.07
N TYR A 379 2.81 -19.09 -9.96
CA TYR A 379 1.48 -19.71 -9.92
C TYR A 379 0.49 -19.00 -10.87
N CYS A 380 0.57 -17.67 -11.06
CA CYS A 380 -0.29 -16.98 -12.04
C CYS A 380 0.02 -17.41 -13.48
N ASP A 381 1.30 -17.61 -13.83
CA ASP A 381 1.68 -18.08 -15.16
C ASP A 381 1.24 -19.51 -15.43
N VAL A 382 1.45 -20.41 -14.46
CA VAL A 382 1.01 -21.81 -14.55
C VAL A 382 -0.52 -21.89 -14.64
N TRP A 383 -1.24 -21.11 -13.83
CA TRP A 383 -2.70 -21.09 -13.88
C TRP A 383 -3.23 -20.64 -15.25
N ARG A 384 -2.65 -19.59 -15.84
CA ARG A 384 -2.99 -19.16 -17.20
C ARG A 384 -2.83 -20.29 -18.21
N LYS A 385 -1.76 -21.07 -18.12
CA LYS A 385 -1.52 -22.23 -18.98
C LYS A 385 -2.51 -23.36 -18.72
N ALA A 386 -2.79 -23.66 -17.45
CA ALA A 386 -3.75 -24.69 -17.05
C ALA A 386 -5.16 -24.39 -17.57
N ARG A 387 -5.58 -23.12 -17.58
CA ARG A 387 -6.85 -22.68 -18.19
C ARG A 387 -6.91 -22.96 -19.69
N LEU A 388 -5.83 -22.71 -20.43
CA LEU A 388 -5.78 -22.97 -21.87
C LEU A 388 -5.90 -24.46 -22.21
N VAL A 389 -5.50 -25.34 -21.29
CA VAL A 389 -5.61 -26.79 -21.44
C VAL A 389 -6.97 -27.30 -20.96
N GLY A 390 -7.43 -26.84 -19.79
CA GLY A 390 -8.61 -27.39 -19.12
C GLY A 390 -9.95 -26.79 -19.56
N LEU A 391 -9.96 -25.68 -20.29
CA LEU A 391 -11.17 -25.01 -20.75
C LEU A 391 -11.27 -25.02 -22.27
N SER A 392 -12.50 -24.87 -22.79
CA SER A 392 -12.68 -24.65 -24.23
C SER A 392 -12.04 -23.31 -24.66
N PRO A 393 -11.65 -23.15 -25.93
CA PRO A 393 -11.07 -21.89 -26.41
C PRO A 393 -11.96 -20.66 -26.14
N GLN A 394 -13.28 -20.82 -26.20
CA GLN A 394 -14.25 -19.77 -25.88
C GLN A 394 -14.25 -19.43 -24.39
N GLN A 395 -14.25 -20.44 -23.52
CA GLN A 395 -14.19 -20.26 -22.07
C GLN A 395 -12.87 -19.61 -21.63
N ALA A 396 -11.74 -20.03 -22.19
CA ALA A 396 -10.42 -19.50 -21.83
C ALA A 396 -10.24 -18.01 -22.20
N ARG A 397 -10.93 -17.53 -23.26
CA ARG A 397 -10.98 -16.11 -23.66
C ARG A 397 -11.92 -15.26 -22.80
N SER A 398 -12.75 -15.89 -21.98
CA SER A 398 -13.67 -15.20 -21.06
C SER A 398 -12.99 -14.94 -19.69
N PRO A 399 -13.61 -14.12 -18.82
CA PRO A 399 -13.15 -13.91 -17.45
C PRO A 399 -13.19 -15.16 -16.54
N LEU A 400 -13.71 -16.30 -17.04
CA LEU A 400 -13.93 -17.51 -16.26
C LEU A 400 -12.65 -18.04 -15.63
N GLY A 401 -12.52 -17.92 -14.30
CA GLY A 401 -11.36 -18.35 -13.54
C GLY A 401 -10.06 -17.66 -13.96
N GLU A 402 -10.10 -16.41 -14.44
CA GLU A 402 -8.93 -15.71 -15.00
C GLU A 402 -7.76 -15.59 -14.00
N ASP A 403 -8.06 -15.25 -12.74
CA ASP A 403 -7.08 -15.17 -11.66
C ASP A 403 -7.10 -16.46 -10.83
N PRO A 404 -5.95 -16.98 -10.35
CA PRO A 404 -5.94 -18.06 -9.37
C PRO A 404 -6.88 -17.81 -8.17
N TYR A 405 -7.04 -16.57 -7.73
CA TYR A 405 -7.93 -16.18 -6.64
C TYR A 405 -9.41 -16.50 -6.94
N ASP A 406 -9.80 -16.63 -8.20
CA ASP A 406 -11.14 -17.04 -8.60
C ASP A 406 -11.46 -18.48 -8.17
N LEU A 407 -10.46 -19.34 -7.94
CA LEU A 407 -10.67 -20.67 -7.34
C LEU A 407 -11.29 -20.56 -5.94
N ARG A 408 -10.88 -19.56 -5.16
CA ARG A 408 -11.47 -19.29 -3.85
C ARG A 408 -12.88 -18.74 -3.99
N HIS A 409 -13.14 -17.88 -4.97
CA HIS A 409 -14.50 -17.43 -5.28
C HIS A 409 -15.39 -18.61 -5.68
N ALA A 410 -14.86 -19.55 -6.46
CA ALA A 410 -15.55 -20.77 -6.84
C ALA A 410 -15.81 -21.71 -5.66
N ALA A 411 -14.84 -21.87 -4.74
CA ALA A 411 -15.02 -22.64 -3.51
C ALA A 411 -16.20 -22.12 -2.69
N VAL A 412 -16.17 -20.83 -2.36
CA VAL A 412 -17.20 -20.17 -1.53
C VAL A 412 -18.56 -20.20 -2.22
N SER A 413 -18.60 -19.94 -3.53
CA SER A 413 -19.84 -19.99 -4.29
C SER A 413 -20.42 -21.40 -4.35
N THR A 414 -19.56 -22.43 -4.44
CA THR A 414 -19.98 -23.84 -4.43
C THR A 414 -20.58 -24.22 -3.09
N TRP A 415 -19.98 -23.81 -1.96
CA TRP A 415 -20.52 -24.11 -0.63
C TRP A 415 -21.86 -23.42 -0.38
N LEU A 416 -22.00 -22.15 -0.79
CA LEU A 416 -23.28 -21.43 -0.73
C LEU A 416 -24.34 -22.11 -1.59
N THR A 417 -23.96 -22.57 -2.79
CA THR A 417 -24.86 -23.28 -3.70
C THR A 417 -25.26 -24.65 -3.19
N ALA A 418 -24.38 -25.33 -2.46
CA ALA A 418 -24.69 -26.56 -1.75
C ALA A 418 -25.63 -26.33 -0.53
N GLY A 419 -25.95 -25.08 -0.22
CA GLY A 419 -26.88 -24.72 0.83
C GLY A 419 -26.28 -24.74 2.24
N VAL A 420 -24.95 -24.66 2.35
CA VAL A 420 -24.24 -24.46 3.62
C VAL A 420 -24.58 -23.06 4.16
N SER A 421 -24.76 -22.94 5.47
CA SER A 421 -25.15 -21.67 6.08
C SER A 421 -24.12 -20.55 5.81
N PRO A 422 -24.55 -19.29 5.57
CA PRO A 422 -23.62 -18.18 5.37
C PRO A 422 -22.65 -17.96 6.54
N ALA A 423 -23.06 -18.27 7.78
CA ALA A 423 -22.20 -18.16 8.94
C ALA A 423 -21.03 -19.15 8.88
N GLU A 424 -21.32 -20.42 8.59
CA GLU A 424 -20.31 -21.47 8.46
C GLU A 424 -19.40 -21.24 7.24
N VAL A 425 -19.96 -20.82 6.10
CA VAL A 425 -19.16 -20.43 4.92
C VAL A 425 -18.25 -19.25 5.24
N ALA A 426 -18.73 -18.24 5.96
CA ALA A 426 -17.92 -17.09 6.37
C ALA A 426 -16.78 -17.51 7.29
N GLU A 427 -17.04 -18.41 8.23
CA GLU A 427 -16.02 -18.98 9.11
C GLU A 427 -14.95 -19.72 8.31
N ARG A 428 -15.34 -20.74 7.53
CA ARG A 428 -14.44 -21.54 6.68
C ARG A 428 -13.61 -20.67 5.73
N ALA A 429 -14.24 -19.70 5.08
CA ALA A 429 -13.55 -18.77 4.18
C ALA A 429 -12.69 -17.76 4.95
N GLY A 430 -13.07 -17.33 6.16
CA GLY A 430 -12.35 -16.31 6.94
C GLY A 430 -12.76 -14.93 6.55
N HIS A 431 -14.07 -14.77 6.40
CA HIS A 431 -14.77 -13.52 6.21
C HIS A 431 -15.56 -13.22 7.47
N THR A 432 -15.96 -11.96 7.64
CA THR A 432 -17.14 -11.66 8.45
C THR A 432 -18.37 -11.98 7.60
N VAL A 433 -19.51 -12.27 8.23
CA VAL A 433 -20.77 -12.52 7.51
C VAL A 433 -21.13 -11.32 6.63
N GLU A 434 -20.97 -10.09 7.12
CA GLU A 434 -21.18 -8.87 6.35
C GLU A 434 -20.35 -8.83 5.06
N VAL A 435 -19.06 -9.18 5.13
CA VAL A 435 -18.20 -9.24 3.93
C VAL A 435 -18.66 -10.33 2.99
N LEU A 436 -19.07 -11.49 3.50
CA LEU A 436 -19.58 -12.56 2.67
C LEU A 436 -20.83 -12.12 1.91
N LEU A 437 -21.83 -11.56 2.60
CA LEU A 437 -23.07 -11.08 2.00
C LEU A 437 -22.81 -9.98 0.96
N LYS A 438 -21.93 -9.03 1.26
CA LYS A 438 -21.56 -7.95 0.33
C LYS A 438 -20.85 -8.46 -0.92
N VAL A 439 -19.95 -9.43 -0.77
CA VAL A 439 -19.10 -9.91 -1.87
C VAL A 439 -19.82 -10.96 -2.73
N TYR A 440 -20.68 -11.79 -2.14
CA TYR A 440 -21.34 -12.93 -2.80
C TYR A 440 -22.86 -12.76 -2.97
N ALA A 441 -23.39 -11.54 -2.82
CA ALA A 441 -24.83 -11.24 -2.97
C ALA A 441 -25.45 -11.90 -4.22
N LYS A 442 -24.81 -11.75 -5.38
CA LYS A 442 -25.30 -12.31 -6.66
C LYS A 442 -25.40 -13.84 -6.69
N VAL A 443 -24.54 -14.53 -5.93
CA VAL A 443 -24.58 -16.00 -5.83
C VAL A 443 -25.74 -16.43 -4.94
N LEU A 444 -25.98 -15.69 -3.85
CA LEU A 444 -27.10 -15.93 -2.93
C LEU A 444 -28.46 -15.65 -3.60
N ASP A 445 -28.55 -14.61 -4.43
CA ASP A 445 -29.77 -14.30 -5.20
C ASP A 445 -30.21 -15.46 -6.11
N GLY A 446 -29.26 -16.24 -6.62
CA GLY A 446 -29.50 -17.44 -7.44
C GLY A 446 -29.97 -18.67 -6.66
N GLN A 447 -30.04 -18.63 -5.33
CA GLN A 447 -30.47 -19.75 -4.46
C GLN A 447 -31.97 -19.77 -4.17
N ARG A 448 -32.79 -18.96 -4.85
CA ARG A 448 -34.23 -18.84 -4.57
C ARG A 448 -34.96 -20.19 -4.64
N GLU A 449 -34.82 -20.94 -5.73
CA GLU A 449 -35.51 -22.22 -5.88
C GLU A 449 -35.08 -23.30 -4.88
N PRO A 450 -33.77 -23.55 -4.63
CA PRO A 450 -33.34 -24.42 -3.54
C PRO A 450 -33.83 -23.96 -2.16
N SER A 451 -33.84 -22.65 -1.90
CA SER A 451 -34.33 -22.09 -0.64
C SER A 451 -35.84 -22.31 -0.48
N ASN A 452 -36.62 -22.10 -1.55
CA ASN A 452 -38.05 -22.37 -1.56
C ASN A 452 -38.34 -23.85 -1.29
N ARG A 453 -37.61 -24.78 -1.93
CA ARG A 453 -37.73 -26.23 -1.66
C ARG A 453 -37.40 -26.61 -0.22
N LYS A 454 -36.40 -25.97 0.39
CA LYS A 454 -36.09 -26.17 1.82
C LYS A 454 -37.19 -25.64 2.73
N ILE A 455 -37.76 -24.49 2.41
CA ILE A 455 -38.90 -23.90 3.14
C ILE A 455 -40.13 -24.79 2.98
N GLU A 456 -40.47 -25.23 1.77
CA GLU A 456 -41.54 -26.18 1.51
C GLU A 456 -41.34 -27.47 2.29
N GLY A 457 -40.13 -28.05 2.27
CA GLY A 457 -39.83 -29.24 3.08
C GLY A 457 -40.11 -29.05 4.57
N LEU A 458 -39.64 -27.93 5.14
CA LEU A 458 -39.87 -27.61 6.55
C LEU A 458 -41.36 -27.36 6.87
N LEU A 459 -42.09 -26.70 5.97
CA LEU A 459 -43.52 -26.42 6.14
C LEU A 459 -44.41 -27.66 5.91
N ASN A 460 -43.90 -28.65 5.18
CA ASN A 460 -44.59 -29.91 4.92
C ASN A 460 -44.29 -30.99 5.98
N ASP A 461 -43.29 -30.77 6.85
CA ASP A 461 -42.92 -31.68 7.95
C ASP A 461 -43.81 -31.51 9.21
N ASP A 462 -44.87 -30.69 9.16
CA ASP A 462 -45.97 -30.66 10.15
C ASP A 462 -47.14 -31.56 9.72
N GLY A 463 -46.89 -32.87 9.58
CA GLY A 463 -47.88 -33.91 9.27
C GLY A 463 -47.61 -35.22 9.98
#